data_AF-N1QSR2-F1
#
_entry.id   AF-N1QSR2-F1
#
_cell.length_a   1.000
_cell.length_b   1.000
_cell.length_c   1.000
_cell.angle_alpha   90.00
_cell.angle_beta   90.00
_cell.angle_gamma   90.00
#
_symmetry.space_group_name_H-M   'P 1'
#
loop_
_entity.id
_entity.type
_entity.pdbx_description
1 polymer ?
#
loop_
_entity_poly.entity_id
_entity_poly.type
_entity_poly.pdbx_seq_one_letter_code
_entity_poly.pdbx_strand_id
1 'polypeptide(L)'
;MPETDEQKVVRLQALVAFGKAAHAEAMRYSDMEEEEVVEEYRRAGKLHTYDQDKEWKKRFARVAKLHPCPWGKQMVAKIEEYMYYLEEDEDDFKIGLCSLLIDDES
;
A
#
# COMPACT_ATOMS: atom_id res chain seq x y z
N MET A 1 5.98 -25.38 20.16
CA MET A 1 5.08 -25.11 21.31
C MET A 1 3.77 -24.63 20.73
N PRO A 2 2.61 -25.09 21.24
CA PRO A 2 1.31 -24.55 20.83
C PRO A 2 1.17 -23.09 21.28
N GLU A 3 0.38 -22.33 20.54
CA GLU A 3 0.06 -20.93 20.83
C GLU A 3 -0.70 -20.80 22.16
N THR A 4 -0.32 -19.83 22.99
CA THR A 4 -1.04 -19.53 24.24
C THR A 4 -2.36 -18.81 23.97
N ASP A 5 -3.28 -18.81 24.93
CA ASP A 5 -4.57 -18.12 24.75
C ASP A 5 -4.41 -16.59 24.60
N GLU A 6 -3.42 -16.01 25.27
CA GLU A 6 -3.05 -14.60 25.09
C GLU A 6 -2.58 -14.31 23.66
N GLN A 7 -1.71 -15.16 23.11
CA GLN A 7 -1.24 -15.03 21.72
C GLN A 7 -2.40 -15.16 20.72
N LYS A 8 -3.34 -16.07 20.96
CA LYS A 8 -4.56 -16.20 20.14
C LYS A 8 -5.40 -14.93 20.17
N VAL A 9 -5.61 -14.33 21.35
CA VAL A 9 -6.38 -13.09 21.50
C VAL A 9 -5.72 -11.94 20.74
N VAL A 10 -4.40 -11.75 20.90
CA VAL A 10 -3.64 -10.72 20.20
C VAL A 10 -3.73 -10.91 18.68
N ARG A 11 -3.56 -12.15 18.19
CA ARG A 11 -3.72 -12.46 16.76
C ARG A 11 -5.12 -12.10 16.27
N LEU A 12 -6.17 -12.51 16.98
CA LEU A 12 -7.56 -12.26 16.58
C LEU A 12 -7.87 -10.75 16.56
N GLN A 13 -7.38 -10.00 17.55
CA GLN A 13 -7.53 -8.55 17.58
C GLN A 13 -6.84 -7.88 16.38
N ALA A 14 -5.61 -8.29 16.05
CA ALA A 14 -4.88 -7.79 14.89
C ALA A 14 -5.60 -8.11 13.57
N LEU A 15 -6.12 -9.34 13.42
CA LEU A 15 -6.91 -9.75 12.25
C LEU A 15 -8.20 -8.92 12.11
N VAL A 16 -8.90 -8.67 13.21
CA VAL A 16 -10.12 -7.84 13.20
C VAL A 16 -9.79 -6.39 12.86
N ALA A 17 -8.71 -5.82 13.41
CA ALA A 17 -8.28 -4.47 13.12
C ALA A 17 -7.93 -4.30 11.63
N PHE A 18 -7.12 -5.22 11.10
CA PHE A 18 -6.78 -5.27 9.68
C PHE A 18 -8.03 -5.42 8.80
N GLY A 19 -8.91 -6.38 9.12
CA GLY A 19 -10.13 -6.61 8.34
C GLY A 19 -11.06 -5.41 8.28
N LYS A 20 -11.21 -4.69 9.40
CA LYS A 20 -11.99 -3.43 9.44
C LYS A 20 -11.36 -2.34 8.58
N ALA A 21 -10.05 -2.15 8.68
CA ALA A 21 -9.35 -1.14 7.90
C ALA A 21 -9.37 -1.45 6.40
N ALA A 22 -9.15 -2.71 6.02
CA ALA A 22 -9.19 -3.15 4.63
C ALA A 22 -10.59 -2.99 4.03
N HIS A 23 -11.64 -3.31 4.80
CA HIS A 23 -13.01 -3.10 4.36
C HIS A 23 -13.35 -1.61 4.22
N ALA A 24 -12.93 -0.77 5.18
CA ALA A 24 -13.16 0.67 5.11
C ALA A 24 -12.47 1.31 3.89
N GLU A 25 -11.23 0.91 3.58
CA GLU A 25 -10.54 1.38 2.38
C GLU A 25 -11.18 0.85 1.10
N ALA A 26 -11.63 -0.40 1.07
CA ALA A 26 -12.36 -0.95 -0.07
C ALA A 26 -13.65 -0.18 -0.34
N MET A 27 -14.43 0.14 0.71
CA MET A 27 -15.65 0.92 0.56
C MET A 27 -15.34 2.33 0.07
N ARG A 28 -14.37 3.02 0.69
CA ARG A 28 -13.95 4.34 0.25
C ARG A 28 -13.53 4.34 -1.21
N TYR A 29 -12.70 3.40 -1.64
CA TYR A 29 -12.24 3.32 -3.03
C TYR A 29 -13.38 2.97 -4.00
N SER A 30 -14.33 2.11 -3.58
CA SER A 30 -15.50 1.79 -4.42
C SER A 30 -16.45 2.97 -4.61
N ASP A 31 -16.48 3.89 -3.65
CA ASP A 31 -17.30 5.10 -3.69
C ASP A 31 -16.62 6.26 -4.43
N MET A 32 -15.34 6.12 -4.81
CA MET A 32 -14.58 7.16 -5.51
C MET A 32 -14.69 7.03 -7.03
N GLU A 33 -14.82 8.15 -7.72
CA GLU A 33 -14.66 8.21 -9.17
C GLU A 33 -13.18 8.23 -9.56
N GLU A 34 -12.86 7.79 -10.79
CA GLU A 34 -11.47 7.73 -11.27
C GLU A 34 -10.80 9.12 -11.23
N GLU A 35 -11.52 10.18 -11.58
CA GLU A 35 -11.00 11.54 -11.51
C GLU A 35 -10.60 11.94 -10.09
N GLU A 36 -11.34 11.50 -9.07
CA GLU A 36 -11.00 11.79 -7.68
C GLU A 36 -9.71 11.11 -7.26
N VAL A 37 -9.49 9.86 -7.69
CA VAL A 37 -8.24 9.13 -7.46
C VAL A 37 -7.08 9.84 -8.17
N VAL A 38 -7.25 10.20 -9.44
CA VAL A 38 -6.26 10.96 -10.21
C VAL A 38 -5.91 12.28 -9.53
N GLU A 39 -6.91 12.99 -8.98
CA GLU A 39 -6.68 14.22 -8.22
C GLU A 39 -5.94 13.99 -6.90
N GLU A 40 -6.16 12.87 -6.20
CA GLU A 40 -5.34 12.51 -5.02
C GLU A 40 -3.87 12.41 -5.39
N TYR A 41 -3.55 11.73 -6.50
CA TYR A 41 -2.18 11.62 -7.00
C TYR A 41 -1.62 12.96 -7.49
N ARG A 42 -2.42 13.77 -8.19
CA ARG A 42 -2.00 15.11 -8.62
C ARG A 42 -1.67 16.01 -7.44
N ARG A 43 -2.53 16.04 -6.40
CA ARG A 43 -2.29 16.83 -5.18
C ARG A 43 -1.08 16.36 -4.40
N ALA A 44 -0.77 15.06 -4.45
CA ALA A 44 0.43 14.49 -3.84
C ALA A 44 1.72 14.73 -4.66
N GLY A 45 1.62 15.32 -5.87
CA GLY A 45 2.76 15.45 -6.79
C GLY A 45 3.22 14.12 -7.38
N LYS A 46 2.39 13.07 -7.30
CA LYS A 46 2.71 11.68 -7.68
C LYS A 46 1.92 11.20 -8.89
N LEU A 47 1.32 12.10 -9.67
CA LEU A 47 0.51 11.71 -10.84
C LEU A 47 1.26 10.80 -11.83
N HIS A 48 2.59 10.95 -11.95
CA HIS A 48 3.44 10.11 -12.79
C HIS A 48 3.52 8.64 -12.33
N THR A 49 3.14 8.33 -11.09
CA THR A 49 3.12 6.96 -10.55
C THR A 49 1.72 6.36 -10.47
N TYR A 50 0.69 7.10 -10.89
CA TYR A 50 -0.67 6.60 -10.94
C TYR A 50 -0.79 5.51 -12.00
N ASP A 51 -1.27 4.35 -11.57
CA ASP A 51 -1.54 3.18 -12.40
C ASP A 51 -2.83 2.53 -11.88
N GLN A 52 -3.89 2.59 -12.67
CA GLN A 52 -5.22 2.11 -12.30
C GLN A 52 -5.23 0.60 -12.02
N ASP A 53 -4.44 -0.19 -12.76
CA ASP A 53 -4.36 -1.65 -12.58
C ASP A 53 -3.65 -2.02 -11.27
N LYS A 54 -2.74 -1.17 -10.80
CA LYS A 54 -2.03 -1.34 -9.53
C LYS A 54 -2.68 -0.64 -8.36
N GLU A 55 -3.64 0.26 -8.57
CA GLU A 55 -4.12 1.19 -7.54
C GLU A 55 -4.73 0.48 -6.33
N TRP A 56 -5.62 -0.48 -6.56
CA TRP A 56 -6.21 -1.27 -5.47
C TRP A 56 -5.14 -2.02 -4.66
N LYS A 57 -4.13 -2.58 -5.34
CA LYS A 57 -3.02 -3.28 -4.68
C LYS A 57 -2.21 -2.32 -3.80
N LYS A 58 -1.90 -1.13 -4.31
CA LYS A 58 -1.18 -0.07 -3.58
C LYS A 58 -1.97 0.40 -2.34
N ARG A 59 -3.28 0.63 -2.47
CA ARG A 59 -4.16 0.97 -1.33
C ARG A 59 -4.17 -0.13 -0.27
N PHE A 60 -4.33 -1.38 -0.69
CA PHE A 60 -4.31 -2.52 0.21
C PHE A 60 -2.95 -2.66 0.95
N ALA A 61 -1.84 -2.46 0.24
CA ALA A 61 -0.51 -2.46 0.84
C ALA A 61 -0.34 -1.36 1.91
N ARG A 62 -0.85 -0.14 1.64
CA ARG A 62 -0.86 0.96 2.63
C ARG A 62 -1.64 0.57 3.89
N VAL A 63 -2.80 -0.08 3.74
CA VAL A 63 -3.57 -0.61 4.88
C VAL A 63 -2.80 -1.69 5.64
N ALA A 64 -2.18 -2.64 4.93
CA ALA A 64 -1.39 -3.71 5.56
C ALA A 64 -0.19 -3.16 6.34
N LYS A 65 0.47 -2.11 5.83
CA LYS A 65 1.57 -1.41 6.51
C LYS A 65 1.11 -0.74 7.80
N LEU A 66 -0.08 -0.15 7.83
CA LEU A 66 -0.66 0.52 9.00
C LEU A 66 -1.27 -0.45 10.02
N HIS A 67 -1.75 -1.61 9.55
CA HIS A 67 -2.41 -2.63 10.37
C HIS A 67 -1.71 -3.99 10.21
N PRO A 68 -0.47 -4.14 10.70
CA PRO A 68 0.25 -5.39 10.62
C PRO A 68 -0.48 -6.48 11.41
N CYS A 69 -0.63 -7.66 10.82
CA CYS A 69 -1.19 -8.81 11.51
C CYS A 69 -0.43 -10.10 11.14
N PRO A 70 -0.51 -11.17 11.94
CA PRO A 70 0.19 -12.42 11.64
C PRO A 70 -0.57 -13.20 10.55
N TRP A 71 -0.46 -12.72 9.31
CA TRP A 71 -1.09 -13.33 8.15
C TRP A 71 -0.54 -14.74 7.88
N GLY A 72 -1.36 -15.59 7.24
CA GLY A 72 -0.87 -16.83 6.66
C GLY A 72 0.12 -16.57 5.52
N LYS A 73 1.02 -17.53 5.24
CA LYS A 73 2.10 -17.41 4.24
C LYS A 73 1.64 -16.86 2.88
N GLN A 74 0.48 -17.30 2.39
CA GLN A 74 -0.05 -16.85 1.11
C GLN A 74 -0.41 -15.36 1.10
N MET A 75 -0.96 -14.86 2.21
CA MET A 75 -1.31 -13.45 2.33
C MET A 75 -0.07 -12.58 2.54
N VAL A 76 0.94 -13.09 3.25
CA VAL A 76 2.26 -12.41 3.35
C VAL A 76 2.86 -12.20 1.95
N ALA A 77 2.94 -13.26 1.13
CA ALA A 77 3.49 -13.15 -0.22
C ALA A 77 2.73 -12.13 -1.11
N LYS A 78 1.39 -12.08 -1.00
CA LYS A 78 0.58 -11.08 -1.72
C LYS A 78 0.86 -9.66 -1.22
N ILE A 79 0.99 -9.47 0.09
CA ILE A 79 1.30 -8.16 0.67
C ILE A 79 2.69 -7.71 0.24
N GLU A 80 3.69 -8.61 0.23
CA GLU A 80 5.03 -8.33 -0.27
C GLU A 80 5.01 -7.90 -1.75
N GLU A 81 4.28 -8.63 -2.61
CA GLU A 81 4.06 -8.22 -4.01
C GLU A 81 3.46 -6.81 -4.10
N TYR A 82 2.49 -6.47 -3.25
CA TYR A 82 1.82 -5.18 -3.34
C TYR A 82 2.64 -4.04 -2.75
N MET A 83 3.46 -4.32 -1.74
CA MET A 83 4.42 -3.37 -1.16
C MET A 83 5.52 -3.04 -2.16
N TYR A 84 5.93 -4.00 -2.99
CA TYR A 84 6.87 -3.74 -4.10
C TYR A 84 6.37 -2.64 -5.04
N TYR A 85 5.08 -2.57 -5.36
CA TYR A 85 4.53 -1.48 -6.18
C TYR A 85 4.59 -0.10 -5.51
N LEU A 86 4.68 -0.03 -4.17
CA LEU A 86 4.90 1.23 -3.47
C LEU A 86 6.38 1.65 -3.53
N GLU A 87 7.29 0.68 -3.48
CA GLU A 87 8.73 0.90 -3.56
C GLU A 87 9.17 1.29 -4.99
N GLU A 88 8.63 0.62 -6.01
CA GLU A 88 8.81 0.93 -7.44
C GLU A 88 8.53 2.43 -7.72
N ASP A 89 7.38 2.93 -7.24
CA ASP A 89 6.99 4.35 -7.36
C ASP A 89 7.99 5.31 -6.69
N GLU A 90 8.58 4.92 -5.55
CA GLU A 90 9.53 5.76 -4.82
C GLU A 90 10.92 5.76 -5.45
N ASP A 91 11.34 4.63 -6.03
CA ASP A 91 12.65 4.47 -6.64
C ASP A 91 12.71 5.10 -8.04
N ASP A 92 11.66 4.95 -8.86
CA ASP A 92 11.56 5.64 -10.16
C ASP A 92 11.63 7.16 -10.00
N PHE A 93 11.00 7.70 -8.95
CA PHE A 93 11.08 9.12 -8.62
C PHE A 93 12.52 9.56 -8.26
N LYS A 94 13.22 8.79 -7.43
CA LYS A 94 14.61 9.08 -7.04
C LYS A 94 15.54 9.04 -8.25
N ILE A 95 15.38 8.05 -9.13
CA ILE A 95 16.19 7.90 -10.34
C ILE A 95 15.97 9.11 -11.26
N GLY A 96 14.71 9.49 -11.52
CA GLY A 96 14.38 10.66 -12.32
C GLY A 96 14.95 11.97 -11.77
N LEU A 97 14.91 12.16 -10.44
CA LEU A 97 15.50 13.33 -9.78
C LEU A 97 17.03 13.35 -9.92
N CYS A 98 17.69 12.20 -9.73
CA CYS A 98 19.15 12.10 -9.87
C CYS A 98 19.60 12.42 -11.30
N SER A 99 18.87 11.99 -12.33
CA SER A 99 19.19 12.34 -13.73
C SER A 99 19.10 13.84 -13.98
N LEU A 100 18.03 14.51 -13.49
CA LEU A 100 17.87 15.96 -13.65
C LEU A 100 18.97 16.78 -12.98
N LEU A 101 19.47 16.33 -11.82
CA LEU A 101 20.55 17.01 -11.11
C LEU A 101 21.93 16.82 -11.76
N ILE A 102 22.13 15.73 -12.50
CA ILE A 102 23.38 15.47 -13.23
C ILE A 102 23.45 16.28 -14.53
N ASP A 103 22.30 16.53 -15.16
CA ASP A 103 22.22 17.29 -16.42
C ASP A 103 22.36 18.83 -16.23
N ASP A 104 22.21 19.34 -15.00
CA ASP A 104 22.39 20.77 -14.66
C ASP A 104 23.86 21.15 -14.35
N GLU A 105 24.78 20.19 -14.27
CA GLU A 105 26.22 20.42 -14.03
C GLU A 105 27.10 20.34 -15.30
N SER A 106 26.53 20.29 -16.51
CA SER A 106 27.28 20.20 -17.78
C SER A 106 27.28 21.47 -18.63
#